data_AF-A0A973J4G6-F1
#
_entry.id   AF-A0A973J4G6-F1
#
_cell.length_a   1.000
_cell.length_b   1.000
_cell.length_c   1.000
_cell.angle_alpha   90.00
_cell.angle_beta   90.00
_cell.angle_gamma   90.00
#
_symmetry.space_group_name_H-M   'P 1'
#
loop_
_entity.id
_entity.type
_entity.pdbx_description
1 polymer ?
#
loop_
_entity_poly.entity_id
_entity_poly.type
_entity_poly.pdbx_seq_one_letter_code
_entity_poly.pdbx_strand_id
1 'polypeptide(L)' 'LTEHKFIVKCHRSYIVNINYIDRFEGNVQGYKLYLDKIDFPIPVSKNFAGRLQELI' A
#
# COMPACT_ATOMS: atom_id res chain seq x y z
N LEU A 1 -16.59 11.75 -6.72
CA LEU A 1 -15.36 10.97 -6.41
C LEU A 1 -15.70 9.61 -5.78
N THR A 2 -16.85 9.03 -6.14
CA THR A 2 -17.55 8.01 -5.35
C THR A 2 -17.32 6.57 -5.84
N GLU A 3 -16.30 6.30 -6.66
CA GLU A 3 -16.23 5.02 -7.40
C GLU A 3 -14.85 4.34 -7.49
N HIS A 4 -13.85 4.78 -6.72
CA HIS A 4 -12.52 4.13 -6.75
C HIS A 4 -12.12 3.60 -5.37
N LYS A 5 -12.88 2.62 -4.86
CA LYS A 5 -12.56 1.89 -3.61
C LYS A 5 -11.21 1.17 -3.65
N PHE A 6 -10.69 0.94 -4.86
CA PHE A 6 -9.43 0.25 -5.09
C PHE A 6 -8.19 1.16 -5.04
N ILE A 7 -8.36 2.49 -5.13
CA ILE A 7 -7.22 3.42 -4.99
C ILE A 7 -7.14 3.88 -3.54
N VAL A 8 -6.05 3.55 -2.87
CA VAL A 8 -5.86 3.84 -1.45
C VAL A 8 -4.56 4.60 -1.23
N LYS A 9 -4.60 5.53 -0.27
CA LYS A 9 -3.39 6.24 0.16
C LYS A 9 -2.63 5.37 1.16
N CYS A 10 -1.38 5.05 0.85
CA CYS A 10 -0.51 4.25 1.71
C CYS A 10 0.63 5.08 2.33
N HIS A 11 0.90 6.27 1.79
CA HIS A 11 1.91 7.20 2.28
C HIS A 11 1.48 8.64 2.02
N ARG A 12 2.12 9.62 2.67
CA ARG A 12 1.85 11.05 2.38
C ARG A 12 2.05 11.43 0.91
N SER A 13 2.99 10.76 0.25
CA SER A 13 3.40 10.99 -1.15
C SER A 13 3.00 9.88 -2.12
N TYR A 14 2.33 8.81 -1.66
CA TYR A 14 2.00 7.66 -2.51
C TYR A 14 0.54 7.22 -2.35
N ILE A 15 -0.08 6.91 -3.48
CA ILE A 15 -1.35 6.21 -3.61
C ILE A 15 -1.12 4.95 -4.44
N VAL A 16 -1.82 3.88 -4.11
CA VAL A 16 -1.64 2.56 -4.72
C VAL A 16 -3.00 1.97 -5.08
N ASN A 17 -3.02 1.11 -6.09
CA ASN A 17 -4.19 0.36 -6.46
C ASN A 17 -4.12 -1.03 -5.82
N ILE A 18 -5.08 -1.35 -4.96
CA ILE A 18 -5.10 -2.60 -4.19
C ILE A 18 -5.21 -3.85 -5.06
N ASN A 19 -5.78 -3.73 -6.26
CA ASN A 19 -5.94 -4.84 -7.19
C ASN A 19 -4.62 -5.38 -7.75
N TYR A 20 -3.53 -4.62 -7.59
CA TYR A 20 -2.20 -4.98 -8.08
C TYR A 20 -1.21 -5.24 -6.94
N ILE A 21 -1.68 -5.28 -5.69
CA ILE A 21 -0.82 -5.62 -4.55
C ILE A 21 -0.46 -7.10 -4.64
N ASP A 22 0.84 -7.37 -4.71
CA ASP A 22 1.38 -8.73 -4.66
C ASP A 22 1.70 -9.12 -3.23
N ARG A 23 2.41 -8.26 -2.50
CA ARG A 23 2.84 -8.53 -1.13
C ARG A 23 2.89 -7.28 -0.27
N PHE A 24 2.54 -7.43 1.01
CA PHE A 24 2.74 -6.42 2.03
C PHE A 24 3.68 -6.95 3.11
N GLU A 25 4.80 -6.25 3.35
CA GLU A 25 5.80 -6.64 4.35
C GLU A 25 6.01 -5.52 5.36
N GLY A 26 5.88 -5.85 6.65
CA GLY A 26 6.18 -4.95 7.75
C GLY A 26 7.38 -5.45 8.54
N ASN A 27 8.37 -4.59 8.77
CA ASN A 27 9.46 -4.85 9.70
C ASN A 27 9.66 -3.66 10.66
N VAL A 28 10.61 -3.78 11.59
CA VAL A 28 10.90 -2.76 12.61
C VAL A 28 11.26 -1.40 11.97
N GLN A 29 11.83 -1.40 10.76
CA GLN A 29 12.24 -0.20 10.02
C GLN A 29 11.10 0.44 9.20
N GLY A 30 9.98 -0.26 8.98
CA GLY A 30 8.83 0.28 8.27
C GLY A 30 8.04 -0.77 7.50
N TYR A 31 7.05 -0.29 6.73
CA TYR A 31 6.22 -1.13 5.88
C TYR A 31 6.56 -0.91 4.41
N LYS A 32 6.55 -1.97 3.63
CA LYS A 32 6.80 -1.99 2.20
C LYS A 32 5.67 -2.73 1.50
N LEU A 33 5.25 -2.17 0.37
CA LEU A 33 4.26 -2.75 -0.51
C LEU A 33 4.90 -3.11 -1.84
N TYR A 34 4.68 -4.34 -2.29
CA TYR A 34 5.13 -4.84 -3.58
C TYR A 34 3.91 -4.96 -4.49
N LEU A 35 4.05 -4.50 -5.73
CA LEU A 35 2.99 -4.59 -6.73
C LEU A 35 3.49 -5.37 -7.94
N ASP A 36 2.60 -6.14 -8.55
CA ASP A 36 2.91 -7.01 -9.71
C ASP A 36 3.49 -6.25 -10.92
N LYS A 37 3.18 -4.95 -11.04
CA LYS A 37 3.57 -4.13 -12.20
C LYS A 37 4.80 -3.27 -11.99
N ILE A 38 5.46 -3.34 -10.83
CA ILE A 38 6.65 -2.54 -10.54
C ILE A 38 7.72 -3.37 -9.84
N ASP A 39 8.97 -3.14 -10.23
CA ASP A 39 10.12 -3.87 -9.68
C ASP A 39 10.70 -3.23 -8.40
N PHE A 40 9.99 -2.26 -7.80
CA PHE A 40 10.43 -1.57 -6.60
C PHE A 40 9.36 -1.55 -5.50
N PRO A 41 9.74 -1.71 -4.22
CA PRO A 41 8.79 -1.62 -3.13
C PRO A 41 8.38 -0.17 -2.85
N ILE A 42 7.08 0.06 -2.65
CA ILE A 42 6.54 1.35 -2.23
C ILE A 42 6.58 1.44 -0.69
N PRO A 43 7.20 2.48 -0.11
CA PRO A 43 7.19 2.67 1.33
C PRO A 43 5.79 3.05 1.81
N VAL A 44 5.34 2.40 2.88
CA VAL A 44 4.06 2.64 3.53
C VAL A 44 4.30 3.24 4.91
N SER A 45 3.60 4.34 5.21
CA SER A 45 3.67 4.97 6.53
C SER A 45 2.96 4.10 7.57
N LYS A 46 3.50 4.01 8.79
CA LYS A 46 2.88 3.25 9.90
C LYS A 46 1.41 3.62 10.15
N ASN A 47 1.09 4.91 9.99
CA ASN A 47 -0.27 5.43 10.18
C ASN A 47 -1.28 4.92 9.14
N PHE A 48 -0.81 4.43 7.99
CA PHE A 48 -1.65 3.88 6.92
C PHE A 48 -1.55 2.36 6.82
N ALA A 49 -0.49 1.76 7.39
CA ALA A 49 -0.24 0.32 7.36
C ALA A 49 -1.39 -0.49 7.95
N GLY A 50 -1.93 -0.09 9.11
CA GLY A 50 -3.06 -0.79 9.73
C GLY A 50 -4.29 -0.84 8.83
N ARG A 51 -4.67 0.31 8.25
CA ARG A 51 -5.77 0.38 7.28
C ARG A 51 -5.49 -0.44 6.02
N LEU A 52 -4.25 -0.47 5.55
CA LEU A 52 -3.88 -1.25 4.37
C LEU A 52 -4.02 -2.75 4.65
N GLN A 53 -3.62 -3.20 5.85
CA GLN A 53 -3.74 -4.58 6.31
C GLN A 53 -5.20 -5.04 6.45
N GLU A 54 -6.14 -4.14 6.72
CA GLU A 54 -7.59 -4.48 6.73
C GLU A 54 -8.19 -4.60 5.32
N LEU A 55 -7.50 -4.10 4.29
CA LEU A 55 -7.99 -4.04 2.91
C LEU A 55 -7.40 -5.13 2.01
N ILE A 56 -6.35 -5.81 2.46
CA ILE A 56 -5.66 -6.92 1.78
C ILE A 56 -6.04 -8.21 2.49
#